data_AF-A0A3C1VPC4-F1
#
_entry.id   AF-A0A3C1VPC4-F1
#
_cell.length_a   1.000
_cell.length_b   1.000
_cell.length_c   1.000
_cell.angle_alpha   90.00
_cell.angle_beta   90.00
_cell.angle_gamma   90.00
#
_symmetry.space_group_name_H-M   'P 1'
#
loop_
_entity.id
_entity.type
_entity.pdbx_description
1 polymer ?
#
loop_
_entity_poly.entity_id
_entity_poly.type
_entity_poly.pdbx_seq_one_letter_code
_entity_poly.pdbx_strand_id
1 'polypeptide(L)'
;GTKRFGLEGGESLIPSLDELVQRAGKYGAKEIVLGMAHRGRLNVLVNILGKNPADLFDEFEGKAVYESSGDVKYHQGFSSNIMTAGGELHMAMAFNPSHLEIVAPVVEGSVRARQARRDDANGSLVLPIICHGDAAFAGQGVVMETFQMSNTRAYSTGGTVHIIINNQVGFTTHRQDDARSTEYCTDVAKMVQAPIFHVNADDP
;
A
#
# COMPACT_ATOMS: atom_id res chain seq x y z
N GLY A 1 13.26 19.02 13.31
CA GLY A 1 11.86 18.68 12.97
C GLY A 1 11.63 17.20 13.21
N THR A 2 10.43 16.81 13.62
CA THR A 2 10.08 15.39 13.81
C THR A 2 10.06 14.68 12.46
N LYS A 3 10.67 13.48 12.38
CA LYS A 3 10.66 12.68 11.15
C LYS A 3 9.22 12.27 10.81
N ARG A 4 8.72 12.72 9.66
CA ARG A 4 7.34 12.50 9.20
C ARG A 4 7.20 11.62 7.95
N PHE A 5 8.30 11.36 7.24
CA PHE A 5 8.31 10.62 5.98
C PHE A 5 7.25 11.13 4.99
N GLY A 6 7.27 12.44 4.74
CA GLY A 6 6.25 13.11 3.95
C GLY A 6 6.22 12.66 2.48
N LEU A 7 5.20 13.17 1.80
CA LEU A 7 4.86 12.86 0.41
C LEU A 7 5.25 14.00 -0.55
N GLU A 8 6.10 14.94 -0.10
CA GLU A 8 6.51 16.07 -0.94
C GLU A 8 7.24 15.57 -2.20
N GLY A 9 6.77 15.96 -3.38
CA GLY A 9 7.22 15.46 -4.69
C GLY A 9 6.57 14.15 -5.16
N GLY A 10 5.59 13.63 -4.43
CA GLY A 10 4.80 12.43 -4.76
C GLY A 10 3.31 12.60 -4.49
N GLU A 11 2.83 13.85 -4.44
CA GLU A 11 1.48 14.21 -3.99
C GLU A 11 0.39 13.59 -4.87
N SER A 12 0.67 13.33 -6.14
CA SER A 12 -0.23 12.66 -7.10
C SER A 12 -0.63 11.25 -6.68
N LEU A 13 0.05 10.64 -5.70
CA LEU A 13 -0.41 9.42 -5.04
C LEU A 13 -1.80 9.58 -4.42
N ILE A 14 -2.12 10.76 -3.86
CA ILE A 14 -3.41 10.99 -3.18
C ILE A 14 -4.58 10.95 -4.19
N PRO A 15 -4.63 11.77 -5.25
CA PRO A 15 -5.70 11.67 -6.24
C PRO A 15 -5.71 10.31 -6.96
N SER A 16 -4.55 9.69 -7.19
CA SER A 16 -4.48 8.34 -7.78
C SER A 16 -5.15 7.28 -6.91
N LEU A 17 -4.88 7.29 -5.59
CA LEU A 17 -5.51 6.37 -4.64
C LEU A 17 -7.00 6.66 -4.47
N ASP A 18 -7.39 7.93 -4.40
CA ASP A 18 -8.80 8.31 -4.28
C ASP A 18 -9.61 7.80 -5.48
N GLU A 19 -9.17 8.08 -6.70
CA GLU A 19 -9.84 7.61 -7.93
C GLU A 19 -9.86 6.07 -7.99
N LEU A 20 -8.79 5.40 -7.55
CA LEU A 20 -8.76 3.94 -7.51
C LEU A 20 -9.78 3.37 -6.51
N VAL A 21 -9.92 3.96 -5.33
CA VAL A 21 -10.93 3.58 -4.33
C VAL A 21 -12.34 3.81 -4.89
N GLN A 22 -12.59 4.97 -5.50
CA GLN A 22 -13.87 5.31 -6.12
C GLN A 22 -14.24 4.33 -7.24
N ARG A 23 -13.28 3.99 -8.11
CA ARG A 23 -13.48 3.00 -9.18
C ARG A 23 -13.72 1.59 -8.65
N ALA A 24 -12.94 1.15 -7.67
CA ALA A 24 -13.12 -0.16 -7.05
C ALA A 24 -14.55 -0.32 -6.50
N GLY A 25 -15.02 0.68 -5.74
CA GLY A 25 -16.40 0.69 -5.24
C GLY A 25 -17.44 0.72 -6.35
N LYS A 26 -17.25 1.53 -7.40
CA LYS A 26 -18.11 1.56 -8.60
C LYS A 26 -18.19 0.19 -9.30
N TYR A 27 -17.10 -0.56 -9.33
CA TYR A 27 -17.06 -1.92 -9.89
C TYR A 27 -17.59 -3.01 -8.94
N GLY A 28 -18.05 -2.63 -7.74
CA GLY A 28 -18.73 -3.53 -6.82
C GLY A 28 -17.85 -4.11 -5.72
N ALA A 29 -16.57 -3.71 -5.63
CA ALA A 29 -15.71 -4.09 -4.52
C ALA A 29 -16.34 -3.69 -3.18
N LYS A 30 -16.23 -4.56 -2.19
CA LYS A 30 -16.77 -4.37 -0.84
C LYS A 30 -15.68 -4.00 0.15
N GLU A 31 -14.47 -4.47 -0.08
CA GLU A 31 -13.34 -4.20 0.78
C GLU A 31 -12.06 -3.90 0.00
N ILE A 32 -11.25 -3.01 0.55
CA ILE A 32 -9.87 -2.78 0.15
C ILE A 32 -8.97 -3.06 1.35
N VAL A 33 -7.91 -3.83 1.13
CA VAL A 33 -6.83 -3.98 2.12
C VAL A 33 -5.57 -3.32 1.54
N LEU A 34 -5.08 -2.31 2.25
CA LEU A 34 -3.94 -1.50 1.86
C LEU A 34 -2.70 -1.86 2.69
N GLY A 35 -1.64 -2.30 2.02
CA GLY A 35 -0.29 -2.34 2.58
C GLY A 35 0.51 -1.13 2.12
N MET A 36 1.22 -0.45 3.02
CA MET A 36 2.14 0.60 2.59
C MET A 36 3.31 0.80 3.54
N ALA A 37 4.46 1.21 2.99
CA ALA A 37 5.60 1.67 3.77
C ALA A 37 5.36 3.06 4.40
N HIS A 38 6.44 3.72 4.85
CA HIS A 38 6.38 5.00 5.57
C HIS A 38 6.11 6.22 4.68
N ARG A 39 6.51 6.21 3.40
CA ARG A 39 6.42 7.36 2.48
C ARG A 39 4.97 7.77 2.26
N GLY A 40 4.60 8.97 2.69
CA GLY A 40 3.25 9.51 2.53
C GLY A 40 2.16 8.80 3.33
N ARG A 41 2.51 7.91 4.27
CA ARG A 41 1.51 7.15 5.05
C ARG A 41 0.57 8.05 5.83
N LEU A 42 1.09 9.10 6.42
CA LEU A 42 0.28 10.06 7.17
C LEU A 42 -0.69 10.82 6.25
N ASN A 43 -0.23 11.17 5.03
CA ASN A 43 -1.07 11.79 4.01
C ASN A 43 -2.21 10.85 3.59
N VAL A 44 -1.93 9.55 3.42
CA VAL A 44 -2.96 8.56 3.08
C VAL A 44 -3.94 8.34 4.24
N LEU A 45 -3.44 8.24 5.48
CA LEU A 45 -4.29 8.09 6.67
C LEU A 45 -5.31 9.23 6.79
N VAL A 46 -4.88 10.46 6.57
CA VAL A 46 -5.75 11.63 6.70
C VAL A 46 -6.64 11.80 5.46
N ASN A 47 -6.06 11.80 4.26
CA ASN A 47 -6.77 12.24 3.05
C ASN A 47 -7.54 11.13 2.34
N ILE A 48 -7.20 9.84 2.58
CA ILE A 48 -7.92 8.71 1.98
C ILE A 48 -8.76 7.98 3.02
N LEU A 49 -8.18 7.69 4.19
CA LEU A 49 -8.86 6.91 5.24
C LEU A 49 -9.66 7.77 6.23
N GLY A 50 -9.53 9.09 6.19
CA GLY A 50 -10.30 10.00 7.03
C GLY A 50 -9.89 9.98 8.50
N LYS A 51 -8.65 9.61 8.84
CA LYS A 51 -8.12 9.74 10.21
C LYS A 51 -8.15 11.21 10.61
N ASN A 52 -8.71 11.51 11.77
CA ASN A 52 -8.80 12.88 12.28
C ASN A 52 -7.38 13.44 12.48
N PRO A 53 -7.04 14.60 11.88
CA PRO A 53 -5.74 15.24 12.09
C PRO A 53 -5.43 15.51 13.57
N ALA A 54 -6.44 15.80 14.40
CA ALA A 54 -6.26 16.02 15.83
C ALA A 54 -5.67 14.78 16.52
N ASP A 55 -6.24 13.60 16.26
CA ASP A 55 -5.72 12.33 16.81
C ASP A 55 -4.28 12.08 16.36
N LEU A 56 -3.96 12.41 15.10
CA LEU A 56 -2.60 12.31 14.60
C LEU A 56 -1.65 13.27 15.34
N PHE A 57 -2.06 14.52 15.57
CA PHE A 57 -1.25 15.49 16.33
C PHE A 57 -1.04 15.04 17.78
N ASP A 58 -2.05 14.48 18.44
CA ASP A 58 -1.94 13.94 19.79
C ASP A 58 -0.94 12.77 19.86
N GLU A 59 -0.90 11.91 18.83
CA GLU A 59 0.13 10.87 18.72
C GLU A 59 1.53 11.51 18.63
N PHE A 60 1.70 12.56 17.82
CA PHE A 60 2.98 13.27 17.68
C PHE A 60 3.46 13.90 18.99
N GLU A 61 2.54 14.45 19.78
CA GLU A 61 2.81 15.07 21.08
C GLU A 61 2.97 14.04 22.22
N GLY A 62 2.79 12.75 21.93
CA GLY A 62 2.93 11.67 22.92
C GLY A 62 1.76 11.60 23.91
N LYS A 63 0.62 12.20 23.56
CA LYS A 63 -0.61 12.20 24.37
C LYS A 63 -1.45 10.94 24.16
N ALA A 64 -1.16 10.16 23.11
CA ALA A 64 -1.85 8.90 22.84
C ALA A 64 -1.54 7.86 23.93
N VAL A 65 -2.60 7.31 24.53
CA VAL A 65 -2.52 6.22 25.52
C VAL A 65 -2.64 4.89 24.77
N TYR A 66 -1.65 4.03 24.91
CA TYR A 66 -1.67 2.68 24.33
C TYR A 66 -1.88 1.64 25.44
N GLU A 67 -2.76 0.66 25.21
CA GLU A 67 -2.99 -0.46 26.14
C GLU A 67 -1.88 -1.53 26.08
N SER A 68 -0.91 -1.37 25.17
CA SER A 68 0.23 -2.27 24.96
C SER A 68 1.54 -1.48 24.82
N SER A 69 2.65 -2.16 24.51
CA SER A 69 3.96 -1.53 24.27
C SER A 69 3.95 -0.46 23.17
N GLY A 70 2.88 -0.38 22.37
CA GLY A 70 2.74 0.56 21.26
C GLY A 70 3.70 0.26 20.10
N ASP A 71 3.58 1.04 19.03
CA ASP A 71 4.53 1.10 17.92
C ASP A 71 4.62 2.56 17.43
N VAL A 72 5.61 2.89 16.62
CA VAL A 72 5.74 4.24 16.06
C VAL A 72 4.55 4.59 15.16
N LYS A 73 4.17 5.87 15.11
CA LYS A 73 2.94 6.37 14.47
C LYS A 73 2.72 5.89 13.03
N TYR A 74 3.81 5.77 12.27
CA TYR A 74 3.80 5.34 10.88
C TYR A 74 3.79 3.81 10.69
N HIS A 75 3.56 3.03 11.75
CA HIS A 75 3.28 1.58 11.70
C HIS A 75 1.83 1.24 12.05
N GLN A 76 1.06 2.22 12.56
CA GLN A 76 -0.32 2.00 12.98
C GLN A 76 -1.21 1.73 11.77
N GLY A 77 -2.01 0.67 11.84
CA GLY A 77 -3.10 0.42 10.91
C GLY A 77 -4.28 1.33 11.20
N PHE A 78 -5.23 1.36 10.27
CA PHE A 78 -6.46 2.13 10.40
C PHE A 78 -7.54 1.51 9.53
N SER A 79 -8.80 1.63 9.92
CA SER A 79 -9.91 1.17 9.09
C SER A 79 -11.06 2.17 9.13
N SER A 80 -11.68 2.37 7.98
CA SER A 80 -12.84 3.24 7.83
C SER A 80 -13.73 2.75 6.69
N ASN A 81 -14.96 3.24 6.67
CA ASN A 81 -15.87 3.06 5.54
C ASN A 81 -15.83 4.32 4.69
N ILE A 82 -15.66 4.15 3.38
CA ILE A 82 -15.59 5.21 2.40
C ILE A 82 -16.83 5.11 1.51
N MET A 83 -17.52 6.23 1.30
CA MET A 83 -18.63 6.28 0.36
C MET A 83 -18.11 6.40 -1.06
N THR A 84 -18.51 5.45 -1.90
CA THR A 84 -18.20 5.45 -3.34
C THR A 84 -19.47 5.54 -4.17
N ALA A 85 -19.33 5.75 -5.49
CA ALA A 85 -20.47 5.71 -6.41
C ALA A 85 -21.21 4.34 -6.41
N GLY A 86 -20.53 3.25 -6.01
CA GLY A 86 -21.13 1.92 -5.87
C GLY A 86 -21.66 1.59 -4.47
N GLY A 87 -21.65 2.57 -3.55
CA GLY A 87 -22.05 2.41 -2.16
C GLY A 87 -20.88 2.41 -1.19
N GLU A 88 -21.14 1.95 0.03
CA GLU A 88 -20.15 1.87 1.09
C GLU A 88 -19.07 0.81 0.76
N LEU A 89 -17.81 1.21 0.84
CA LEU A 89 -16.63 0.37 0.69
C LEU A 89 -15.82 0.41 1.98
N HIS A 90 -15.49 -0.74 2.55
CA HIS A 90 -14.65 -0.82 3.74
C HIS A 90 -13.18 -0.81 3.36
N MET A 91 -12.38 0.09 3.93
CA MET A 91 -10.94 0.16 3.67
C MET A 91 -10.16 -0.09 4.96
N ALA A 92 -9.15 -0.95 4.88
CA ALA A 92 -8.28 -1.28 6.01
C ALA A 92 -6.80 -1.17 5.61
N MET A 93 -6.06 -0.29 6.28
CA MET A 93 -4.61 -0.22 6.21
C MET A 93 -3.98 -1.17 7.21
N ALA A 94 -3.10 -2.04 6.73
CA ALA A 94 -2.38 -3.00 7.56
C ALA A 94 -1.38 -2.31 8.49
N PHE A 95 -1.22 -2.87 9.69
CA PHE A 95 -0.06 -2.59 10.53
C PHE A 95 1.19 -3.21 9.89
N ASN A 96 2.35 -2.55 10.00
CA ASN A 96 3.60 -3.09 9.49
C ASN A 96 4.81 -2.64 10.32
N PRO A 97 5.84 -3.48 10.46
CA PRO A 97 7.10 -3.05 11.04
C PRO A 97 7.90 -2.17 10.08
N SER A 98 9.04 -1.66 10.54
CA SER A 98 10.01 -0.92 9.70
C SER A 98 10.64 -1.79 8.60
N HIS A 99 10.59 -3.11 8.73
CA HIS A 99 11.11 -4.03 7.72
C HIS A 99 10.26 -3.91 6.46
N LEU A 100 10.82 -3.29 5.43
CA LEU A 100 10.10 -2.97 4.20
C LEU A 100 9.63 -4.25 3.50
N GLU A 101 8.57 -4.14 2.73
CA GLU A 101 7.97 -5.20 1.89
C GLU A 101 7.35 -6.39 2.63
N ILE A 102 7.72 -6.68 3.90
CA ILE A 102 7.20 -7.86 4.63
C ILE A 102 5.69 -7.79 4.89
N VAL A 103 5.08 -6.60 4.81
CA VAL A 103 3.63 -6.42 4.91
C VAL A 103 2.89 -6.94 3.68
N ALA A 104 3.54 -7.03 2.52
CA ALA A 104 2.90 -7.45 1.27
C ALA A 104 2.25 -8.85 1.37
N PRO A 105 2.96 -9.93 1.75
CA PRO A 105 2.32 -11.24 1.90
C PRO A 105 1.30 -11.29 3.07
N VAL A 106 1.44 -10.41 4.07
CA VAL A 106 0.45 -10.31 5.16
C VAL A 106 -0.86 -9.72 4.65
N VAL A 107 -0.81 -8.72 3.77
CA VAL A 107 -1.98 -8.15 3.10
C VAL A 107 -2.63 -9.20 2.21
N GLU A 108 -1.86 -9.94 1.39
CA GLU A 108 -2.39 -11.02 0.56
C GLU A 108 -3.11 -12.08 1.40
N GLY A 109 -2.51 -12.51 2.53
CA GLY A 109 -3.16 -13.44 3.45
C GLY A 109 -4.45 -12.88 4.07
N SER A 110 -4.46 -11.60 4.45
CA SER A 110 -5.66 -10.93 4.98
C SER A 110 -6.78 -10.88 3.95
N VAL A 111 -6.45 -10.52 2.72
CA VAL A 111 -7.38 -10.47 1.59
C VAL A 111 -7.92 -11.85 1.30
N ARG A 112 -7.05 -12.86 1.18
CA ARG A 112 -7.45 -14.24 0.94
C ARG A 112 -8.43 -14.74 2.00
N ALA A 113 -8.19 -14.43 3.27
CA ALA A 113 -9.11 -14.79 4.36
C ALA A 113 -10.47 -14.07 4.25
N ARG A 114 -10.48 -12.79 3.88
CA ARG A 114 -11.71 -12.00 3.65
C ARG A 114 -12.49 -12.51 2.45
N GLN A 115 -11.81 -12.88 1.37
CA GLN A 115 -12.42 -13.50 0.19
C GLN A 115 -13.09 -14.83 0.54
N ALA A 116 -12.40 -15.70 1.29
CA ALA A 116 -12.96 -16.96 1.77
C ALA A 116 -14.22 -16.74 2.64
N ARG A 117 -14.22 -15.73 3.51
CA ARG A 117 -15.38 -15.38 4.35
C ARG A 117 -16.57 -14.86 3.55
N ARG A 118 -16.33 -14.30 2.35
CA ARG A 118 -17.34 -13.70 1.47
C ARG A 118 -17.78 -14.61 0.34
N ASP A 119 -17.30 -15.85 0.30
CA ASP A 119 -17.47 -16.76 -0.84
C ASP A 119 -17.03 -16.12 -2.18
N ASP A 120 -16.01 -15.26 -2.13
CA ASP A 120 -15.48 -14.48 -3.27
C ASP A 120 -14.47 -15.31 -4.07
N ALA A 121 -14.96 -16.35 -4.75
CA ALA A 121 -14.11 -17.32 -5.44
C ALA A 121 -13.27 -16.72 -6.59
N ASN A 122 -13.71 -15.60 -7.17
CA ASN A 122 -13.03 -14.91 -8.27
C ASN A 122 -12.22 -13.67 -7.82
N GLY A 123 -12.24 -13.31 -6.54
CA GLY A 123 -11.50 -12.17 -6.00
C GLY A 123 -12.05 -10.80 -6.44
N SER A 124 -13.35 -10.71 -6.74
CA SER A 124 -13.97 -9.49 -7.25
C SER A 124 -14.49 -8.54 -6.16
N LEU A 125 -14.60 -9.00 -4.91
CA LEU A 125 -15.19 -8.25 -3.80
C LEU A 125 -14.16 -7.67 -2.84
N VAL A 126 -12.95 -8.24 -2.76
CA VAL A 126 -11.88 -7.78 -1.86
C VAL A 126 -10.62 -7.50 -2.66
N LEU A 127 -10.21 -6.23 -2.72
CA LEU A 127 -9.09 -5.76 -3.52
C LEU A 127 -7.84 -5.51 -2.65
N PRO A 128 -6.72 -6.20 -2.91
CA PRO A 128 -5.42 -5.82 -2.37
C PRO A 128 -4.83 -4.62 -3.11
N ILE A 129 -4.33 -3.64 -2.35
CA ILE A 129 -3.48 -2.55 -2.84
C ILE A 129 -2.19 -2.55 -2.01
N ILE A 130 -1.03 -2.49 -2.67
CA ILE A 130 0.25 -2.43 -1.98
C ILE A 130 1.11 -1.29 -2.53
N CYS A 131 1.51 -0.37 -1.65
CA CYS A 131 2.38 0.74 -1.96
C CYS A 131 3.82 0.47 -1.51
N HIS A 132 4.75 0.64 -2.45
CA HIS A 132 6.16 0.29 -2.29
C HIS A 132 7.07 1.52 -2.45
N GLY A 133 8.30 1.43 -1.94
CA GLY A 133 9.39 2.30 -2.36
C GLY A 133 10.22 1.64 -3.46
N ASP A 134 10.76 2.40 -4.40
CA ASP A 134 11.53 1.89 -5.54
C ASP A 134 12.72 1.00 -5.15
N ALA A 135 13.54 1.43 -4.19
CA ALA A 135 14.71 0.66 -3.76
C ALA A 135 14.31 -0.65 -3.04
N ALA A 136 13.27 -0.60 -2.21
CA ALA A 136 12.82 -1.77 -1.46
C ALA A 136 12.12 -2.79 -2.38
N PHE A 137 11.31 -2.30 -3.33
CA PHE A 137 10.63 -3.13 -4.31
C PHE A 137 11.60 -3.95 -5.17
N ALA A 138 12.71 -3.33 -5.59
CA ALA A 138 13.75 -3.99 -6.37
C ALA A 138 14.67 -4.90 -5.53
N GLY A 139 14.88 -4.58 -4.24
CA GLY A 139 15.92 -5.20 -3.42
C GLY A 139 15.47 -6.27 -2.43
N GLN A 140 14.18 -6.32 -2.05
CA GLN A 140 13.69 -7.27 -1.05
C GLN A 140 13.10 -8.53 -1.72
N GLY A 141 13.68 -9.70 -1.42
CA GLY A 141 13.26 -10.99 -2.01
C GLY A 141 11.79 -11.36 -1.74
N VAL A 142 11.21 -10.88 -0.63
CA VAL A 142 9.80 -11.12 -0.31
C VAL A 142 8.83 -10.57 -1.37
N VAL A 143 9.23 -9.54 -2.14
CA VAL A 143 8.45 -9.03 -3.27
C VAL A 143 8.34 -10.10 -4.36
N MET A 144 9.46 -10.71 -4.74
CA MET A 144 9.52 -11.81 -5.70
C MET A 144 8.71 -13.01 -5.22
N GLU A 145 8.85 -13.39 -3.95
CA GLU A 145 8.10 -14.50 -3.34
C GLU A 145 6.58 -14.24 -3.38
N THR A 146 6.16 -13.00 -3.12
CA THR A 146 4.75 -12.59 -3.17
C THR A 146 4.21 -12.63 -4.60
N PHE A 147 4.96 -12.12 -5.60
CA PHE A 147 4.58 -12.26 -7.01
C PHE A 147 4.47 -13.72 -7.42
N GLN A 148 5.39 -14.59 -7.00
CA GLN A 148 5.33 -16.01 -7.32
C GLN A 148 4.05 -16.68 -6.81
N MET A 149 3.47 -16.19 -5.71
CA MET A 149 2.21 -16.69 -5.15
C MET A 149 0.96 -16.15 -5.85
N SER A 150 1.05 -15.04 -6.60
CA SER A 150 -0.08 -14.28 -7.14
C SER A 150 -1.11 -15.10 -7.94
N ASN A 151 -0.68 -16.14 -8.66
CA ASN A 151 -1.54 -17.02 -9.46
C ASN A 151 -1.64 -18.45 -8.93
N THR A 152 -1.07 -18.74 -7.75
CA THR A 152 -1.13 -20.08 -7.17
C THR A 152 -2.49 -20.32 -6.52
N ARG A 153 -3.04 -21.54 -6.68
CA ARG A 153 -4.42 -21.88 -6.23
C ARG A 153 -4.73 -21.50 -4.77
N ALA A 154 -3.76 -21.68 -3.87
CA ALA A 154 -3.98 -21.50 -2.43
C ALA A 154 -3.87 -20.03 -1.99
N TYR A 155 -3.07 -19.23 -2.70
CA TYR A 155 -2.67 -17.89 -2.28
C TYR A 155 -3.20 -16.77 -3.17
N SER A 156 -3.63 -17.08 -4.40
CA SER A 156 -4.18 -16.11 -5.34
C SER A 156 -5.36 -15.34 -4.74
N THR A 157 -5.32 -14.02 -4.93
CA THR A 157 -6.33 -13.04 -4.50
C THR A 157 -7.05 -12.38 -5.68
N GLY A 158 -6.85 -12.88 -6.91
CA GLY A 158 -7.48 -12.31 -8.12
C GLY A 158 -6.66 -11.17 -8.75
N GLY A 159 -5.48 -10.90 -8.20
CA GLY A 159 -4.56 -9.85 -8.66
C GLY A 159 -4.49 -8.69 -7.67
N THR A 160 -3.34 -8.03 -7.66
CA THR A 160 -3.01 -6.95 -6.72
C THR A 160 -2.63 -5.69 -7.46
N VAL A 161 -3.14 -4.54 -7.01
CA VAL A 161 -2.68 -3.25 -7.52
C VAL A 161 -1.42 -2.86 -6.74
N HIS A 162 -0.30 -2.81 -7.46
CA HIS A 162 0.98 -2.35 -6.92
C HIS A 162 1.24 -0.90 -7.34
N ILE A 163 1.50 -0.03 -6.36
CA ILE A 163 1.89 1.36 -6.59
C ILE A 163 3.31 1.55 -6.08
N ILE A 164 4.24 1.86 -6.98
CA ILE A 164 5.64 2.09 -6.60
C ILE A 164 5.85 3.60 -6.55
N ILE A 165 6.10 4.14 -5.35
CA ILE A 165 6.46 5.55 -5.16
C ILE A 165 7.92 5.71 -5.54
N ASN A 166 8.18 5.84 -6.84
CA ASN A 166 9.51 5.92 -7.42
C ASN A 166 10.05 7.35 -7.40
N ASN A 167 10.59 7.75 -6.26
CA ASN A 167 11.27 9.04 -6.11
C ASN A 167 12.76 8.99 -6.45
N GLN A 168 13.22 7.90 -7.09
CA GLN A 168 14.57 7.71 -7.64
C GLN A 168 15.70 7.72 -6.60
N VAL A 169 15.40 7.54 -5.31
CA VAL A 169 16.41 7.50 -4.25
C VAL A 169 15.97 6.67 -3.03
N GLY A 170 16.76 5.64 -2.73
CA GLY A 170 16.67 4.86 -1.50
C GLY A 170 17.62 5.40 -0.43
N PHE A 171 17.11 6.21 0.50
CA PHE A 171 17.92 6.89 1.52
C PHE A 171 19.01 7.78 0.89
N THR A 172 20.25 7.30 0.76
CA THR A 172 21.36 8.00 0.10
C THR A 172 21.75 7.36 -1.24
N THR A 173 21.20 6.18 -1.54
CA THR A 173 21.50 5.41 -2.75
C THR A 173 20.58 5.86 -3.88
N HIS A 174 21.13 6.60 -4.84
CA HIS A 174 20.41 7.12 -6.00
C HIS A 174 20.94 6.57 -7.33
N ARG A 175 22.19 6.08 -7.34
CA ARG A 175 22.77 5.46 -8.53
C ARG A 175 22.07 4.14 -8.80
N GLN A 176 21.65 3.96 -10.05
CA GLN A 176 20.92 2.76 -10.46
C GLN A 176 21.75 1.50 -10.23
N ASP A 177 23.03 1.52 -10.59
CA ASP A 177 23.96 0.39 -10.46
C ASP A 177 24.30 0.03 -8.99
N ASP A 178 24.01 0.91 -8.03
CA ASP A 178 24.08 0.61 -6.60
C ASP A 178 22.75 0.04 -6.05
N ALA A 179 21.62 0.27 -6.73
CA ALA A 179 20.27 -0.04 -6.24
C ALA A 179 19.63 -1.26 -6.92
N ARG A 180 19.90 -1.50 -8.21
CA ARG A 180 19.28 -2.56 -9.02
C ARG A 180 20.09 -2.87 -10.29
N SER A 181 19.88 -4.06 -10.84
CA SER A 181 20.59 -4.55 -12.04
C SER A 181 19.79 -4.39 -13.35
N THR A 182 18.67 -3.68 -13.30
CA THR A 182 17.72 -3.51 -14.41
C THR A 182 17.38 -2.04 -14.62
N GLU A 183 16.80 -1.72 -15.76
CA GLU A 183 16.39 -0.34 -16.09
C GLU A 183 15.41 0.21 -15.04
N TYR A 184 14.31 -0.51 -14.84
CA TYR A 184 13.23 -0.07 -13.96
C TYR A 184 13.23 -0.85 -12.64
N CYS A 185 12.89 -0.15 -11.56
CA CYS A 185 12.63 -0.79 -10.25
C CYS A 185 11.47 -1.80 -10.34
N THR A 186 10.57 -1.62 -11.31
CA THR A 186 9.41 -2.48 -11.54
C THR A 186 9.70 -3.77 -12.29
N ASP A 187 10.93 -4.01 -12.73
CA ASP A 187 11.27 -5.16 -13.56
C ASP A 187 11.10 -6.51 -12.86
N VAL A 188 11.07 -6.55 -11.52
CA VAL A 188 10.71 -7.76 -10.76
C VAL A 188 9.31 -8.28 -11.14
N ALA A 189 8.36 -7.40 -11.46
CA ALA A 189 7.00 -7.78 -11.83
C ALA A 189 6.93 -8.51 -13.19
N LYS A 190 7.97 -8.41 -14.03
CA LYS A 190 8.06 -9.12 -15.32
C LYS A 190 8.11 -10.65 -15.12
N MET A 191 8.51 -11.13 -13.94
CA MET A 191 8.58 -12.58 -13.67
C MET A 191 7.22 -13.29 -13.81
N VAL A 192 6.12 -12.58 -13.57
CA VAL A 192 4.74 -13.08 -13.74
C VAL A 192 4.02 -12.42 -14.93
N GLN A 193 4.76 -11.74 -15.80
CA GLN A 193 4.23 -11.02 -16.97
C GLN A 193 3.15 -9.98 -16.61
N ALA A 194 3.26 -9.35 -15.42
CA ALA A 194 2.36 -8.28 -15.03
C ALA A 194 2.53 -7.06 -15.96
N PRO A 195 1.45 -6.39 -16.38
CA PRO A 195 1.55 -5.13 -17.10
C PRO A 195 2.11 -4.05 -16.17
N ILE A 196 2.97 -3.19 -16.73
CA ILE A 196 3.64 -2.13 -15.98
C ILE A 196 3.35 -0.80 -16.68
N PHE A 197 2.86 0.17 -15.91
CA PHE A 197 2.60 1.53 -16.36
C PHE A 197 3.54 2.49 -15.64
N HIS A 198 4.34 3.25 -16.38
CA HIS A 198 5.13 4.34 -15.82
C HIS A 198 4.44 5.65 -16.17
N VAL A 199 4.22 6.48 -15.16
CA VAL A 199 3.50 7.75 -15.27
C VAL A 199 4.32 8.85 -14.61
N ASN A 200 4.30 10.05 -15.18
CA ASN A 200 4.95 11.20 -14.57
C ASN A 200 4.08 11.72 -13.41
N ALA A 201 4.67 11.81 -12.21
CA ALA A 201 3.96 12.27 -11.03
C ALA A 201 3.54 13.76 -11.10
N ASP A 202 4.15 14.54 -12.00
CA ASP A 202 3.83 15.96 -12.24
C ASP A 202 2.67 16.16 -13.24
N ASP A 203 2.04 15.08 -13.73
CA ASP A 203 0.87 15.11 -14.63
C ASP A 203 -0.30 14.32 -14.01
N PRO A 204 -1.00 14.90 -13.01
CA PRO A 204 -2.04 14.23 -12.21
C PRO A 204 -3.40 14.12 -12.90
#